data_AF-A0A3P6E3Q3-F1
#
_entry.id   AF-A0A3P6E3Q3-F1
#
_cell.length_a   1.000
_cell.length_b   1.000
_cell.length_c   1.000
_cell.angle_alpha   90.00
_cell.angle_beta   90.00
_cell.angle_gamma   90.00
#
_symmetry.space_group_name_H-M   'P 1'
#
loop_
_entity.id
_entity.type
_entity.pdbx_description
1 polymer ?
#
loop_
_entity_poly.entity_id
_entity_poly.type
_entity_poly.pdbx_seq_one_letter_code
_entity_poly.pdbx_strand_id
1 'polypeptide(L)'
;MNQRRSREVLGFVVEDIGESQLMELVTVYGPQNWNHIAEKMQGRTGKSRRLRWFNQLDPRINKRAFSPEEEERLLAAHRAFW
;
A
#
# COMPACT_ATOMS: atom_id res chain seq x y z
N MET A 1 -7.94 -20.63 -11.80
CA MET A 1 -8.40 -19.48 -12.61
C MET A 1 -8.89 -18.41 -11.65
N ASN A 2 -7.99 -17.65 -11.02
CA ASN A 2 -8.34 -16.77 -9.91
C ASN A 2 -8.49 -15.33 -10.42
N GLN A 3 -9.75 -14.94 -10.63
CA GLN A 3 -10.18 -13.66 -11.14
C GLN A 3 -10.00 -12.60 -10.05
N ARG A 4 -8.84 -11.92 -10.03
CA ARG A 4 -8.65 -10.76 -9.16
C ARG A 4 -9.49 -9.61 -9.71
N ARG A 5 -10.53 -9.23 -8.95
CA ARG A 5 -11.39 -8.07 -9.18
C ARG A 5 -10.57 -6.83 -9.53
N SER A 6 -10.65 -6.42 -10.79
CA SER A 6 -10.44 -5.03 -11.19
C SER A 6 -11.41 -4.15 -10.40
N ARG A 7 -10.89 -3.23 -9.59
CA ARG A 7 -11.67 -2.10 -9.09
C ARG A 7 -11.47 -0.96 -10.08
N GLU A 8 -12.41 -0.82 -11.01
CA GLU A 8 -12.53 0.37 -11.84
C GLU A 8 -13.10 1.50 -10.98
N VAL A 9 -12.26 2.49 -10.65
CA VAL A 9 -12.71 3.78 -10.14
C VAL A 9 -12.00 4.85 -10.97
N LEU A 10 -12.78 5.48 -11.85
CA LEU A 10 -12.48 6.75 -12.54
C LEU A 10 -11.23 6.77 -13.45
N GLY A 11 -11.36 6.22 -14.67
CA GLY A 11 -10.84 6.84 -15.91
C GLY A 11 -9.33 7.02 -16.08
N PHE A 12 -8.50 6.68 -15.11
CA PHE A 12 -7.07 6.54 -15.28
C PHE A 12 -6.75 5.06 -15.37
N VAL A 13 -6.41 4.59 -16.57
CA VAL A 13 -5.66 3.34 -16.72
C VAL A 13 -4.26 3.65 -16.19
N VAL A 14 -4.11 3.66 -14.87
CA VAL A 14 -2.81 3.60 -14.25
C VAL A 14 -2.38 2.15 -14.42
N GLU A 15 -1.67 1.85 -15.50
CA GLU A 15 -0.84 0.65 -15.53
C GLU A 15 -0.04 0.67 -14.22
N ASP A 16 -0.33 -0.27 -13.31
CA ASP A 16 0.32 -0.33 -12.01
C ASP A 16 1.72 -0.93 -12.19
N ILE A 17 2.55 -0.20 -12.93
CA ILE A 17 3.97 -0.51 -13.04
C ILE A 17 4.58 -0.28 -11.66
N GLY A 18 4.96 -1.38 -11.00
CA GLY A 18 5.95 -1.36 -9.94
C GLY A 18 5.45 -1.47 -8.50
N GLU A 19 4.66 -2.49 -8.16
CA GLU A 19 4.69 -3.03 -6.79
C GLU A 19 5.91 -3.93 -6.60
N SER A 20 6.12 -4.89 -7.52
CA SER A 20 7.26 -5.81 -7.51
C SER A 20 8.59 -5.06 -7.58
N GLN A 21 8.70 -4.11 -8.51
CA GLN A 21 9.88 -3.26 -8.66
C GLN A 21 10.08 -2.34 -7.45
N LEU A 22 9.01 -1.84 -6.83
CA LEU A 22 9.13 -1.05 -5.60
C LEU A 22 9.62 -1.91 -4.43
N MET A 23 9.14 -3.14 -4.31
CA MET A 23 9.61 -4.09 -3.28
C MET A 23 11.09 -4.43 -3.46
N GLU A 24 11.53 -4.69 -4.70
CA GLU A 24 12.93 -4.94 -5.01
C GLU A 24 13.81 -3.74 -4.67
N LEU A 25 13.44 -2.54 -5.13
CA LEU A 25 14.18 -1.32 -4.84
C LEU A 25 14.25 -1.00 -3.35
N VAL A 26 13.16 -1.22 -2.60
CA VAL A 26 13.17 -1.03 -1.14
C VAL A 26 13.99 -2.12 -0.44
N THR A 27 14.04 -3.34 -0.98
CA THR A 27 14.93 -4.39 -0.47
C THR A 27 16.40 -4.02 -0.66
N VAL A 28 16.75 -3.40 -1.79
CA VAL A 28 18.13 -2.99 -2.10
C VAL A 28 18.55 -1.70 -1.38
N TYR A 29 17.70 -0.67 -1.36
CA TYR A 29 18.05 0.68 -0.87
C TYR A 29 17.49 1.01 0.52
N GLY A 30 16.56 0.19 1.02
CA GLY A 30 15.84 0.45 2.26
C GLY A 30 14.73 1.51 2.14
N PRO A 31 13.77 1.56 3.08
CA PRO A 31 12.59 2.42 3.03
C PRO A 31 12.86 3.87 3.49
N GLN A 32 14.00 4.46 3.07
CA GLN A 32 14.51 5.73 3.60
C GLN A 32 14.46 6.84 2.56
N ASN A 33 14.99 6.58 1.35
CA ASN A 33 15.16 7.58 0.30
C ASN A 33 14.17 7.38 -0.86
N TRP A 34 12.91 7.71 -0.60
CA TRP A 34 11.80 7.52 -1.55
C TRP A 34 11.93 8.31 -2.86
N ASN A 35 12.62 9.46 -2.82
CA ASN A 35 12.91 10.23 -4.03
C ASN A 35 13.87 9.46 -4.95
N HIS A 36 14.94 8.89 -4.39
CA HIS A 36 15.89 8.07 -5.14
C HIS A 36 15.25 6.79 -5.71
N ILE A 37 14.36 6.17 -4.93
CA ILE A 37 13.57 5.01 -5.39
C ILE A 37 12.63 5.42 -6.52
N ALA A 38 11.99 6.59 -6.42
CA ALA A 38 11.09 7.09 -7.46
C ALA A 38 11.82 7.50 -8.75
N GLU A 39 13.05 8.03 -8.67
CA GLU A 39 13.87 8.32 -9.87
C GLU A 39 14.12 7.07 -10.72
N LYS A 40 14.22 5.90 -10.08
CA LYS A 40 14.40 4.60 -10.75
C LYS A 40 13.10 4.02 -11.32
N MET A 41 11.96 4.70 -11.12
CA MET A 41 10.64 4.25 -11.55
C MET A 41 9.96 5.36 -12.36
N GLN A 42 9.71 5.10 -13.64
CA GLN A 42 9.04 6.09 -14.49
C GLN A 42 7.62 6.42 -13.99
N GLY A 43 7.28 7.70 -13.98
CA GLY A 43 5.88 8.17 -13.89
C GLY A 43 5.25 8.35 -12.51
N ARG A 44 5.98 8.33 -11.38
CA ARG A 44 5.40 8.64 -10.05
C ARG A 44 6.36 9.41 -9.13
N THR A 45 5.79 10.13 -8.14
CA THR A 45 6.56 10.86 -7.11
C THR A 45 6.95 9.96 -5.93
N GLY A 46 8.05 10.29 -5.25
CA GLY A 46 8.50 9.58 -4.03
C GLY A 46 7.43 9.51 -2.94
N LYS A 47 6.58 10.55 -2.82
CA LYS A 47 5.45 10.57 -1.88
C LYS A 47 4.46 9.43 -2.14
N SER A 48 4.12 9.16 -3.40
CA SER A 48 3.21 8.07 -3.78
C SER A 48 3.82 6.70 -3.44
N ARG A 49 5.12 6.50 -3.74
CA ARG A 49 5.83 5.24 -3.45
C ARG A 49 5.95 4.99 -1.94
N ARG A 50 6.26 6.02 -1.16
CA ARG A 50 6.25 5.97 0.31
C ARG A 50 4.89 5.52 0.84
N LEU A 51 3.82 6.18 0.41
CA LEU A 51 2.46 5.87 0.86
C LEU A 51 2.08 4.43 0.53
N ARG A 52 2.39 3.97 -0.69
CA ARG A 52 2.12 2.59 -1.13
C ARG A 52 2.89 1.58 -0.27
N TRP A 53 4.16 1.85 0.03
CA TRP A 53 4.95 0.96 0.88
C TRP A 53 4.33 0.79 2.26
N PHE A 54 4.15 1.89 3.00
CA PHE A 54 3.68 1.83 4.39
C PHE A 54 2.22 1.39 4.54
N ASN A 55 1.39 1.55 3.50
CA ASN A 55 -0.01 1.17 3.56
C ASN A 55 -0.29 -0.23 2.99
N GLN A 56 0.55 -0.75 2.10
CA GLN A 56 0.21 -1.97 1.34
C GLN A 56 1.35 -2.97 1.14
N LEU A 57 2.60 -2.54 0.99
CA LEU A 57 3.70 -3.44 0.57
C LEU A 57 4.63 -3.86 1.70
N ASP A 58 4.72 -3.09 2.77
CA ASP A 58 5.56 -3.44 3.91
C ASP A 58 5.11 -4.79 4.50
N PRO A 59 6.01 -5.79 4.60
CA PRO A 59 5.66 -7.12 5.10
C PRO A 59 5.20 -7.10 6.56
N ARG A 60 5.47 -6.03 7.30
CA ARG A 60 5.00 -5.83 8.68
C ARG A 60 3.51 -5.49 8.75
N ILE A 61 2.88 -5.17 7.63
CA ILE A 61 1.45 -4.88 7.57
C ILE A 61 0.67 -6.18 7.77
N ASN A 62 -0.13 -6.21 8.81
CA ASN A 62 -1.05 -7.30 9.06
C ASN A 62 -2.24 -7.24 8.10
N LYS A 63 -2.36 -8.21 7.20
CA LYS A 63 -3.42 -8.31 6.20
C LYS A 63 -4.50 -9.33 6.55
N ARG A 64 -4.47 -9.87 7.78
CA ARG A 64 -5.49 -10.80 8.27
C ARG A 64 -6.82 -10.06 8.51
N ALA A 65 -7.91 -10.82 8.51
CA ALA A 65 -9.19 -10.31 8.99
C ALA A 65 -9.08 -9.93 10.48
N PHE A 66 -9.77 -8.87 10.90
CA PHE A 66 -9.80 -8.48 12.30
C PHE A 66 -10.30 -9.64 13.17
N SER A 67 -9.70 -9.80 14.34
CA SER A 67 -10.26 -10.68 15.37
C SER A 67 -11.52 -10.06 15.98
N PRO A 68 -12.42 -10.86 16.58
CA PRO A 68 -13.60 -10.31 17.26
C PRO A 68 -13.27 -9.23 18.29
N GLU A 69 -12.14 -9.36 19.00
CA GLU A 69 -11.67 -8.36 19.96
C GLU A 69 -11.18 -7.07 19.28
N GLU A 70 -10.53 -7.18 18.13
CA GLU A 70 -10.13 -6.03 17.31
C GLU A 70 -11.35 -5.31 16.74
N GLU A 71 -12.37 -6.05 16.30
CA GLU A 71 -13.65 -5.51 15.84
C GLU A 71 -14.41 -4.78 16.96
N GLU A 72 -14.51 -5.38 18.14
CA GLU A 72 -15.14 -4.76 19.32
C GLU A 72 -14.45 -3.44 19.68
N ARG A 73 -13.10 -3.41 19.70
CA ARG A 73 -12.32 -2.18 19.94
C ARG A 73 -12.58 -1.12 18.87
N LEU A 74 -12.66 -1.53 17.61
CA LEU A 74 -12.93 -0.63 16.49
C LEU A 74 -14.32 -0.01 16.62
N LEU A 75 -15.35 -0.81 16.94
CA LEU A 75 -16.71 -0.34 17.16
C LEU A 75 -16.83 0.56 18.40
N ALA A 76 -16.14 0.24 19.49
CA ALA A 76 -16.09 1.07 20.69
C ALA A 76 -15.46 2.44 20.40
N ALA A 77 -14.33 2.46 19.69
CA ALA A 77 -13.70 3.71 19.26
C ALA A 77 -14.61 4.52 18.33
N HIS A 78 -15.29 3.87 17.39
CA HIS A 78 -16.26 4.53 16.51
C HIS A 78 -17.38 5.19 17.31
N ARG A 79 -17.99 4.49 18.28
CA ARG A 79 -19.04 5.06 19.14
C ARG A 79 -18.57 6.21 20.03
N ALA A 80 -17.28 6.28 20.35
CA ALA A 80 -16.72 7.29 21.24
C ALA A 80 -16.36 8.61 20.52
N PHE A 81 -16.06 8.56 19.23
CA PHE A 81 -15.54 9.70 18.46
C PHE A 81 -16.44 10.14 17.29
N TRP A 82 -17.65 9.60 17.19
CA TRP A 82 -18.63 9.88 16.15
C TRP A 82 -19.99 10.23 16.75
#